data_AF-A0A351SI89-F1
#
_entry.id   AF-A0A351SI89-F1
#
_cell.length_a   1.000
_cell.length_b   1.000
_cell.length_c   1.000
_cell.angle_alpha   90.00
_cell.angle_beta   90.00
_cell.angle_gamma   90.00
#
_symmetry.space_group_name_H-M   'P 1'
#
loop_
_entity.id
_entity.type
_entity.pdbx_description
1 polymer ?
#
loop_
_entity_poly.entity_id
_entity_poly.type
_entity_poly.pdbx_seq_one_letter_code
_entity_poly.pdbx_strand_id
1 'polypeptide(L)'
;NQVEKMLKSGNSDEQIADYMVTRYGDFILYNPPLKTSTLVLWAGPLLMVIIGIIIVANIFRRRDRQKSTISPQDLSRAKSLINDKTPH
;
A
#
# COMPACT_ATOMS: atom_id res chain seq x y z
N ASN A 1 9.48 -38.21 -29.69
CA ASN A 1 8.77 -37.79 -28.46
C ASN A 1 9.47 -38.35 -27.23
N GLN A 2 10.25 -37.52 -26.53
CA GLN A 2 11.13 -37.94 -25.41
C GLN A 2 10.41 -37.87 -24.05
N VAL A 3 9.45 -36.94 -23.91
CA VAL A 3 8.53 -36.81 -22.76
C VAL A 3 7.64 -38.06 -22.60
N GLU A 4 7.15 -38.60 -23.72
CA GLU A 4 6.34 -39.82 -23.73
C GLU A 4 7.12 -41.06 -23.21
N LYS A 5 8.44 -41.10 -23.43
CA LYS A 5 9.31 -42.16 -22.89
C LYS A 5 9.52 -42.01 -21.38
N MET A 6 9.64 -40.79 -20.87
CA MET A 6 9.79 -40.51 -19.44
C MET A 6 8.52 -40.81 -18.64
N LEU A 7 7.34 -40.58 -19.25
CA LEU A 7 6.05 -40.98 -18.67
C LEU A 7 5.92 -42.51 -18.57
N LYS A 8 6.33 -43.23 -19.61
CA LYS A 8 6.29 -44.70 -19.66
C LYS A 8 7.34 -45.37 -18.77
N SER A 9 8.41 -44.66 -18.39
CA SER A 9 9.48 -45.18 -17.52
C SER A 9 9.20 -45.01 -16.02
N GLY A 10 8.05 -44.44 -15.63
CA GLY A 10 7.68 -44.27 -14.22
C GLY A 10 8.48 -43.21 -13.48
N ASN A 11 9.07 -42.24 -14.19
CA ASN A 11 9.78 -41.12 -13.56
C ASN A 11 8.77 -40.21 -12.86
N SER A 12 9.13 -39.68 -11.69
CA SER A 12 8.29 -38.74 -10.96
C SER A 12 8.17 -37.40 -11.69
N ASP A 13 7.06 -36.70 -11.50
CA ASP A 13 6.75 -35.42 -12.14
C ASP A 13 7.88 -34.38 -11.95
N GLU A 14 8.59 -34.44 -10.82
CA GLU A 14 9.74 -33.58 -10.51
C GLU A 14 10.93 -33.80 -11.46
N GLN A 15 11.23 -35.03 -11.85
CA GLN A 15 12.32 -35.31 -12.79
C GLN A 15 11.99 -34.84 -14.21
N ILE A 16 10.71 -34.88 -14.58
CA ILE A 16 10.23 -34.38 -15.88
C ILE A 16 10.31 -32.85 -15.90
N ALA A 17 9.92 -32.19 -14.80
CA ALA A 17 10.05 -30.75 -14.63
C ALA A 17 11.53 -30.29 -14.72
N ASP A 18 12.44 -30.98 -14.03
CA ASP A 18 13.88 -30.68 -14.03
C ASP A 18 14.51 -30.84 -15.43
N TYR A 19 14.13 -31.90 -16.16
CA TYR A 19 14.55 -32.08 -17.55
C TYR A 19 14.04 -30.96 -18.47
N MET A 20 12.79 -30.54 -18.28
CA MET A 20 12.20 -29.45 -19.06
C MET A 20 12.85 -28.11 -18.75
N VAL A 21 13.18 -27.83 -17.49
CA VAL A 21 13.92 -26.64 -17.05
C VAL A 21 15.32 -26.63 -17.66
N THR A 22 16.04 -27.74 -17.59
CA THR A 22 17.41 -27.85 -18.13
C THR A 22 17.47 -27.62 -19.65
N ARG A 23 16.44 -28.07 -20.39
CA ARG A 23 16.44 -28.01 -21.86
C ARG A 23 15.83 -26.72 -22.42
N TYR A 24 14.84 -26.14 -21.74
CA TYR A 24 14.04 -25.04 -22.26
C TYR A 24 13.99 -23.80 -21.35
N GLY A 25 14.66 -23.85 -20.19
CA GLY A 25 14.77 -22.76 -19.23
C GLY A 25 13.65 -22.73 -18.19
N ASP A 26 13.89 -22.00 -17.10
CA ASP A 26 13.00 -21.89 -15.93
C ASP A 26 11.59 -21.35 -16.24
N PHE A 27 11.35 -20.84 -17.45
CA PHE A 27 10.09 -20.22 -17.86
C PHE A 27 9.00 -21.22 -18.28
N ILE A 28 9.35 -22.51 -18.46
CA ILE A 28 8.37 -23.54 -18.83
C ILE A 28 7.61 -24.10 -17.62
N LEU A 29 8.22 -24.04 -16.43
CA LEU A 29 7.49 -24.31 -15.19
C LEU A 29 6.79 -23.02 -14.78
N TYR A 30 5.51 -22.94 -15.13
CA TYR A 30 4.62 -21.78 -14.98
C TYR A 30 4.27 -21.52 -13.50
N ASN A 31 5.28 -21.32 -12.66
CA ASN A 31 5.11 -20.91 -11.29
C ASN A 31 6.04 -19.71 -11.07
N PRO A 32 5.70 -18.52 -11.59
CA PRO A 32 6.51 -17.34 -11.36
C PRO A 32 6.53 -17.14 -9.84
N PRO A 33 7.67 -17.35 -9.16
CA PRO A 33 7.75 -17.02 -7.75
C PRO A 33 7.43 -15.54 -7.70
N LEU A 34 6.54 -15.11 -6.80
CA LEU A 34 6.25 -13.71 -6.56
C LEU A 34 7.60 -12.98 -6.44
N LYS A 35 8.08 -12.38 -7.54
CA LYS A 35 9.46 -11.93 -7.61
C LYS A 35 9.59 -10.82 -6.59
N THR A 36 10.63 -10.88 -5.77
CA THR A 36 10.98 -9.79 -4.84
C THR A 36 11.05 -8.45 -5.58
N SER A 37 11.41 -8.48 -6.88
CA SER A 37 11.34 -7.36 -7.81
C SER A 37 9.97 -6.70 -7.93
N THR A 38 8.88 -7.48 -7.92
CA THR A 38 7.51 -6.96 -7.92
C THR A 38 7.24 -6.24 -6.61
N LEU A 39 7.69 -6.79 -5.48
CA LEU A 39 7.54 -6.17 -4.16
C LEU A 39 8.22 -4.80 -4.07
N VAL A 40 9.43 -4.68 -4.64
CA VAL A 40 10.17 -3.40 -4.73
C VAL A 40 9.43 -2.39 -5.60
N LEU A 41 8.84 -2.82 -6.72
CA LEU A 41 8.03 -1.95 -7.59
C LEU A 41 6.81 -1.38 -6.83
N TRP A 42 6.16 -2.21 -6.01
CA TRP A 42 5.03 -1.79 -5.19
C TRP A 42 5.40 -0.94 -3.98
N ALA A 43 6.67 -0.91 -3.58
CA ALA A 43 7.14 -0.06 -2.48
C ALA A 43 6.92 1.43 -2.80
N GLY A 44 7.09 1.86 -4.06
CA GLY A 44 6.92 3.25 -4.49
C GLY A 44 5.51 3.81 -4.21
N PRO A 45 4.44 3.20 -4.77
CA PRO A 45 3.06 3.60 -4.49
C PRO A 45 2.71 3.59 -3.00
N LEU A 46 3.15 2.55 -2.27
CA LEU A 46 2.89 2.43 -0.83
C LEU A 46 3.56 3.56 -0.04
N LEU A 47 4.83 3.87 -0.35
CA LEU A 47 5.56 4.97 0.30
C LEU A 47 4.85 6.31 0.08
N MET A 48 4.36 6.55 -1.14
CA MET A 48 3.67 7.79 -1.49
C MET A 48 2.39 7.97 -0.67
N VAL A 49 1.61 6.90 -0.49
CA VAL A 49 0.40 6.93 0.35
C VAL A 49 0.75 7.19 1.81
N ILE A 50 1.78 6.52 2.35
CA ILE A 50 2.24 6.72 3.73
C ILE A 50 2.65 8.18 3.97
N ILE A 51 3.42 8.77 3.03
CA ILE A 51 3.83 10.17 3.10
C ILE A 51 2.60 11.10 3.10
N GLY A 52 1.63 10.85 2.23
CA GLY A 52 0.38 11.61 2.18
C GLY A 52 -0.39 11.59 3.50
N ILE A 53 -0.53 10.40 4.10
CA ILE A 53 -1.19 10.23 5.40
C ILE A 53 -0.47 11.02 6.49
N ILE A 54 0.87 10.97 6.54
CA ILE A 54 1.68 11.70 7.53
C ILE A 54 1.48 13.21 7.39
N ILE A 55 1.47 13.74 6.17
CA ILE A 55 1.25 15.17 5.90
C ILE A 55 -0.14 15.59 6.41
N VAL A 56 -1.18 14.84 6.04
CA VAL A 56 -2.56 15.12 6.44
C VAL A 56 -2.71 15.06 7.97
N ALA A 57 -2.16 14.04 8.62
CA ALA A 57 -2.18 13.90 10.08
C ALA A 57 -1.47 15.08 10.79
N ASN A 58 -0.36 15.56 10.24
CA ASN A 58 0.35 16.72 10.78
C ASN A 58 -0.46 18.01 10.65
N ILE A 59 -1.18 18.21 9.53
CA ILE A 59 -2.06 19.37 9.34
C ILE A 59 -3.18 19.35 10.39
N PHE A 60 -3.82 18.19 10.62
CA PHE A 60 -4.88 18.07 11.62
C PHE A 60 -4.35 18.29 13.05
N ARG A 61 -3.21 17.69 13.42
CA ARG A 61 -2.58 17.93 14.74
C ARG A 61 -2.26 19.40 14.99
N ARG A 62 -1.86 20.15 13.96
CA ARG A 62 -1.60 21.60 14.08
C ARG A 62 -2.89 22.38 14.33
N ARG A 63 -3.99 22.01 13.68
CA ARG A 63 -5.31 22.64 13.89
C ARG A 63 -5.86 22.39 15.29
N ASP A 64 -5.71 21.19 15.82
CA ASP A 64 -6.17 20.90 17.19
C ASP A 64 -5.44 21.73 18.24
N ARG A 65 -4.14 21.98 18.06
CA ARG A 65 -3.38 22.92 18.90
C ARG A 65 -3.86 24.37 18.79
N GLN A 66 -4.33 24.80 17.63
CA GLN A 66 -4.94 26.12 17.48
C GLN A 66 -6.35 26.20 18.09
N LYS A 67 -7.13 25.12 18.03
CA LYS A 67 -8.48 25.08 18.60
C LYS A 67 -8.48 25.15 20.13
N SER A 68 -7.44 24.63 20.78
CA SER A 68 -7.19 24.83 22.22
C SER A 68 -6.75 26.26 22.59
N THR A 69 -6.52 27.13 21.59
CA THR A 69 -6.15 28.55 21.78
C THR A 69 -7.35 29.49 21.59
N ILE A 70 -8.58 28.98 21.45
CA ILE A 70 -9.78 29.85 21.56
C ILE A 70 -9.85 30.28 23.03
N SER A 71 -9.40 31.49 23.31
CA SER A 71 -9.36 32.05 24.65
C SER A 71 -10.80 32.30 25.12
N PRO A 72 -11.10 32.18 26.43
CA PRO A 72 -12.38 32.64 26.97
C PRO A 72 -12.76 34.06 26.52
N GLN A 73 -11.77 34.91 26.23
CA GLN A 73 -11.95 36.25 25.68
C GLN A 73 -12.55 36.27 24.27
N ASP A 74 -12.18 35.31 23.41
CA ASP A 74 -12.70 35.19 22.04
C ASP A 74 -14.18 34.78 22.04
N LEU A 75 -14.56 33.93 23.01
CA LEU A 75 -15.95 33.51 23.23
C LEU A 75 -16.82 34.68 23.72
N SER A 76 -16.31 35.48 24.67
CA SER A 76 -17.00 36.69 25.14
C SER A 76 -17.22 37.70 24.02
N ARG A 77 -16.21 37.90 23.15
CA ARG A 77 -16.30 38.80 21.99
C ARG A 77 -17.28 38.30 20.93
N ALA A 78 -17.29 37.00 20.65
CA ALA A 78 -18.27 36.41 19.73
C ALA A 78 -19.71 36.58 20.25
N LYS A 79 -19.92 36.40 21.56
CA LYS A 79 -21.23 36.57 22.21
C LYS A 79 -21.73 38.01 22.13
N SER A 80 -20.85 39.01 22.30
CA SER A 80 -21.25 40.42 22.18
C SER A 80 -21.62 40.80 20.74
N LEU A 81 -20.93 40.26 19.74
CA LEU A 81 -21.24 40.54 18.32
C LEU A 81 -22.57 39.94 17.86
N ILE A 82 -22.97 38.80 18.44
CA ILE A 82 -24.28 38.19 18.18
C ILE A 82 -25.39 39.02 18.84
N ASN A 83 -25.16 39.49 20.06
CA ASN A 83 -26.13 40.29 20.82
C ASN A 83 -26.32 41.71 20.28
N ASP A 84 -25.27 42.30 19.68
CA ASP A 84 -25.30 43.64 19.07
C ASP A 84 -26.00 43.64 17.68
N LYS A 85 -26.04 42.49 16.99
CA LYS A 85 -26.72 42.34 15.69
C LYS A 85 -28.16 41.84 15.76
N THR A 86 -28.71 41.67 16.96
CA THR A 86 -30.14 41.45 17.18
C THR A 86 -30.82 42.79 17.46
N PRO A 87 -31.36 43.49 16.43
CA PRO A 87 -32.30 44.57 16.69
C PRO A 87 -33.57 43.97 17.32
N HIS A 88 -34.03 44.56 18.41
CA HIS A 88 -35.41 44.42 18.85
C HIS A 88 -36.36 45.04 17.83
#